data_AF-A0A534RQJ8-F1
#
_entry.id   AF-A0A534RQJ8-F1
#
_cell.length_a   1.000
_cell.length_b   1.000
_cell.length_c   1.000
_cell.angle_alpha   90.00
_cell.angle_beta   90.00
_cell.angle_gamma   90.00
#
_symmetry.space_group_name_H-M   'P 1'
#
loop_
_entity.id
_entity.type
_entity.pdbx_description
1 polymer ?
#
loop_
_entity_poly.entity_id
_entity_poly.type
_entity_poly.pdbx_seq_one_letter_code
_entity_poly.pdbx_strand_id
1 'polypeptide(L)' 'MVPAENPTPYSLLLPRYNSAEQYADAVAAIERRHTPYLVLLSAMLPDNDPILRYAREHFEPVATPWPYTIYRRAS' A
#
# COMPACT_ATOMS: atom_id res chain seq x y z
N MET A 1 -5.26 -19.84 2.40
CA MET A 1 -4.63 -18.53 2.67
C MET A 1 -3.59 -18.30 1.59
N VAL A 2 -3.68 -17.18 0.86
CA VAL A 2 -2.56 -16.75 0.01
C VAL A 2 -1.51 -16.18 0.99
N PRO A 3 -0.25 -16.64 0.99
CA PRO A 3 0.78 -16.03 1.81
C PRO A 3 1.03 -14.62 1.29
N ALA A 4 0.51 -13.62 1.99
CA ALA A 4 0.83 -12.22 1.76
C ALA A 4 1.97 -11.84 2.70
N GLU A 5 3.13 -11.50 2.14
CA GLU A 5 4.28 -11.02 2.90
C GLU A 5 4.29 -9.49 2.85
N ASN A 6 4.35 -8.85 4.01
CA ASN A 6 4.58 -7.40 4.06
C ASN A 6 6.02 -7.13 3.60
N PRO A 7 6.23 -6.38 2.50
CA PRO A 7 7.56 -6.19 1.92
C PRO A 7 8.46 -5.26 2.75
N THR A 8 7.93 -4.65 3.80
CA THR A 8 8.60 -3.67 4.67
C THR A 8 8.87 -4.27 6.06
N PRO A 9 9.86 -3.75 6.80
CA PRO A 9 10.05 -4.12 8.21
C PRO A 9 8.95 -3.56 9.14
N TYR A 10 7.99 -2.80 8.61
CA TYR A 10 6.94 -2.14 9.38
C TYR A 10 5.70 -3.02 9.43
N SER A 11 5.25 -3.39 10.63
CA SER A 11 3.99 -4.14 10.77
C SER A 11 2.77 -3.30 10.40
N LEU A 12 2.83 -1.98 10.64
CA LEU A 12 1.75 -1.03 10.36
C LEU A 12 2.33 0.37 10.13
N LEU A 13 1.77 1.10 9.17
CA LEU A 13 2.03 2.53 8.97
C LEU A 13 0.78 3.32 9.36
N LEU A 14 0.91 4.24 10.31
CA LEU A 14 -0.16 5.09 10.79
C LEU A 14 0.21 6.58 10.66
N PRO A 15 -0.73 7.41 10.17
CA PRO A 15 -0.54 8.85 10.14
C PRO A 15 -0.13 9.38 11.52
N ARG A 16 0.88 10.26 11.58
CA ARG A 16 1.48 10.86 12.78
C ARG A 16 2.35 9.95 13.66
N TYR A 17 2.34 8.63 13.44
CA TYR A 17 3.25 7.71 14.13
C TYR A 17 4.47 7.35 13.29
N ASN A 18 4.38 7.54 11.97
CA ASN A 18 5.47 7.26 11.05
C ASN A 18 6.03 8.54 10.41
N SER A 19 7.34 8.55 10.19
CA SER A 19 8.02 9.65 9.51
C SER A 19 7.78 9.58 8.00
N ALA A 20 7.99 10.72 7.30
CA ALA A 20 7.93 10.75 5.84
C ALA A 20 8.93 9.78 5.19
N GLU A 21 10.09 9.57 5.81
CA GLU A 21 11.10 8.62 5.37
C GLU A 21 10.60 7.17 5.43
N GLN A 22 9.88 6.80 6.50
CA GLN A 22 9.31 5.45 6.61
C GLN A 22 8.24 5.18 5.54
N TYR A 23 7.46 6.20 5.19
CA TYR A 23 6.52 6.09 4.06
C TYR A 23 7.25 5.96 2.72
N ALA A 24 8.33 6.73 2.51
CA ALA A 24 9.15 6.62 1.31
C ALA A 24 9.82 5.24 1.19
N ASP A 25 10.33 4.70 2.31
CA ASP A 25 10.91 3.36 2.38
C ASP A 25 9.91 2.27 2.01
N ALA A 26 8.65 2.42 2.45
CA ALA A 26 7.58 1.49 2.11
C ALA A 26 7.25 1.52 0.61
N VAL A 27 7.16 2.71 0.00
CA VAL A 27 7.00 2.84 -1.46
C VAL A 27 8.17 2.19 -2.19
N ALA A 28 9.41 2.49 -1.78
CA ALA A 28 10.61 1.93 -2.38
C ALA A 28 10.67 0.40 -2.25
N ALA A 29 10.15 -0.18 -1.17
CA ALA A 29 10.06 -1.62 -1.00
C ALA A 29 9.03 -2.26 -1.95
N ILE A 30 7.86 -1.62 -2.13
CA ILE A 30 6.84 -2.05 -3.09
C ILE A 30 7.41 -2.09 -4.51
N GLU A 31 8.22 -1.08 -4.88
CA GLU A 31 8.91 -0.98 -6.16
C GLU A 31 9.99 -2.05 -6.34
N ARG A 32 10.94 -2.14 -5.39
CA ARG A 32 12.07 -3.08 -5.47
C ARG A 32 11.63 -4.53 -5.60
N ARG A 33 10.49 -4.90 -4.99
CA ARG A 33 9.95 -6.26 -5.07
C ARG A 33 9.07 -6.51 -6.29
N HIS A 34 8.85 -5.51 -7.16
CA HIS A 34 7.92 -5.58 -8.29
C HIS A 34 6.56 -6.16 -7.88
N THR A 35 6.06 -5.71 -6.72
CA THR A 35 4.88 -6.31 -6.08
C THR A 35 3.69 -6.29 -7.06
N PRO A 36 3.09 -7.45 -7.42
CA PRO A 36 2.03 -7.51 -8.43
C PRO A 36 0.67 -7.09 -7.88
N TYR A 37 0.46 -7.27 -6.58
CA TYR A 37 -0.78 -6.95 -5.88
C TYR A 37 -0.53 -6.21 -4.58
N LEU A 38 -1.33 -5.18 -4.30
CA LEU A 38 -1.27 -4.42 -3.05
C LEU A 38 -2.64 -4.48 -2.37
N VAL A 39 -2.66 -4.80 -1.09
CA VAL A 39 -3.88 -4.78 -0.26
C VAL A 39 -3.74 -3.63 0.73
N LEU A 40 -4.62 -2.63 0.65
CA LEU A 40 -4.60 -1.47 1.54
C LEU A 40 -5.90 -1.39 2.34
N LEU A 41 -5.78 -0.95 3.59
CA LEU A 41 -6.92 -0.56 4.45
C LEU A 41 -7.49 0.81 4.00
N SER A 42 -7.81 0.94 2.72
CA SER A 42 -8.09 2.19 2.00
C SER A 42 -9.24 3.00 2.60
N ALA A 43 -10.29 2.35 3.13
CA ALA A 43 -11.44 3.05 3.71
C ALA A 43 -11.12 3.80 5.01
N MET A 44 -9.99 3.49 5.66
CA MET A 44 -9.55 4.09 6.92
C MET A 44 -8.39 5.08 6.74
N LEU A 45 -7.86 5.20 5.52
CA LEU A 45 -6.75 6.11 5.22
C LEU A 45 -7.29 7.47 4.77
N PRO A 46 -6.63 8.58 5.15
CA PRO A 46 -6.95 9.89 4.61
C PRO A 46 -6.57 9.95 3.11
N ASP A 47 -7.25 10.80 2.34
CA ASP A 47 -7.00 10.93 0.90
C ASP A 47 -5.57 11.38 0.55
N ASN A 48 -4.89 12.04 1.49
CA ASN A 48 -3.50 12.47 1.35
C ASN A 48 -2.47 11.44 1.86
N ASP A 49 -2.89 10.21 2.21
CA ASP A 49 -1.95 9.16 2.59
C ASP A 49 -1.01 8.84 1.41
N PRO A 50 0.32 8.84 1.63
CA PRO A 50 1.29 8.71 0.56
C PRO A 50 1.27 7.32 -0.11
N ILE A 51 0.92 6.26 0.64
CA ILE A 51 0.81 4.90 0.08
C ILE A 51 -0.47 4.77 -0.74
N LEU A 52 -1.59 5.32 -0.24
CA LEU A 52 -2.85 5.34 -0.98
C LEU A 52 -2.72 6.11 -2.30
N ARG A 53 -2.05 7.27 -2.28
CA ARG A 53 -1.77 8.06 -3.49
C ARG A 53 -0.91 7.26 -4.48
N TYR A 54 0.19 6.68 -4.01
CA TYR A 54 1.06 5.84 -4.84
C TYR A 54 0.29 4.66 -5.48
N ALA A 55 -0.56 3.98 -4.71
CA ALA A 55 -1.39 2.89 -5.23
C ALA A 55 -2.34 3.37 -6.33
N ARG A 56 -2.99 4.54 -6.17
CA ARG A 56 -3.88 5.12 -7.18
C ARG A 56 -3.15 5.54 -8.47
N GLU A 57 -1.87 5.90 -8.37
CA GLU A 57 -1.06 6.34 -9.52
C GLU A 57 -0.45 5.17 -10.32
N HIS A 58 -0.14 4.05 -9.66
CA HIS A 58 0.63 2.94 -10.27
C HIS A 58 -0.10 1.60 -10.36
N PHE A 59 -1.30 1.51 -9.79
CA PHE A 59 -2.08 0.27 -9.75
C PHE A 59 -3.55 0.52 -10.07
N GLU A 60 -4.20 -0.53 -10.56
CA GLU A 60 -5.63 -0.56 -10.84
C GLU A 60 -6.37 -1.28 -9.71
N PRO A 61 -7.50 -0.75 -9.20
CA PRO A 61 -8.33 -1.47 -8.24
C PRO A 61 -9.01 -2.66 -8.91
N VAL A 62 -8.88 -3.85 -8.33
CA VAL A 62 -9.49 -5.09 -8.84
C VAL A 62 -10.57 -5.66 -7.90
N ALA A 63 -10.56 -5.28 -6.63
CA ALA A 63 -11.63 -5.58 -5.68
C ALA A 63 -11.65 -4.56 -4.53
N THR A 64 -12.82 -4.26 -3.99
CA THR A 64 -13.01 -3.28 -2.89
C THR A 64 -13.82 -3.86 -1.72
N PRO A 65 -13.42 -5.00 -1.12
CA PRO A 65 -14.10 -5.55 0.04
C PRO A 65 -13.86 -4.65 1.25
N TRP A 66 -14.90 -4.03 1.80
CA TRP A 66 -14.74 -3.17 2.99
C TRP A 66 -14.03 -3.92 4.14
N PRO A 67 -13.02 -3.33 4.81
CA PRO A 67 -12.47 -1.96 4.66
C PRO A 67 -11.27 -1.83 3.70
N TYR A 68 -11.00 -2.82 2.85
CA TYR A 68 -9.84 -2.90 1.98
C TYR A 68 -10.12 -2.54 0.51
N THR A 69 -9.05 -2.15 -0.18
CA THR A 69 -8.97 -2.21 -1.64
C THR A 69 -7.79 -3.10 -2.03
N ILE A 70 -8.05 -4.02 -2.96
CA ILE A 70 -7.03 -4.83 -3.61
C ILE A 70 -6.72 -4.17 -4.95
N TYR A 71 -5.44 -3.86 -5.14
CA TYR A 71 -4.88 -3.25 -6.33
C TYR A 71 -4.01 -4.25 -7.08
N ARG A 72 -4.00 -4.18 -8.42
CA ARG A 72 -3.09 -4.91 -9.31
C ARG A 72 -2.21 -3.91 -10.03
N ARG A 73 -0.90 -4.18 -10.13
CA ARG A 73 0.04 -3.27 -10.80
C ARG A 73 -0.39 -3.05 -12.26
N ALA A 74 -0.43 -1.78 -12.69
CA ALA A 74 -0.67 -1.44 -14.09
C ALA A 74 0.52 -1.95 -14.93
N SER A 75 0.23 -2.56 -16.08
CA SER A 75 1.26 -3.07 -17.00
C SER A 75 2.01 -1.94 -17.71
#